data_AF-A0A960VVR5-F1
#
_entry.id   AF-A0A960VVR5-F1
#
_cell.length_a   1.000
_cell.length_b   1.000
_cell.length_c   1.000
_cell.angle_alpha   90.00
_cell.angle_beta   90.00
_cell.angle_gamma   90.00
#
_symmetry.space_group_name_H-M   'P 1'
#
loop_
_entity.id
_entity.type
_entity.pdbx_description
1 polymer ?
#
loop_
_entity_poly.entity_id
_entity_poly.type
_entity_poly.pdbx_seq_one_letter_code
_entity_poly.pdbx_strand_id
1 'polypeptide(L)' 'LLGLCTRPVAFLLSGMMAVAYFQFHAPGGFWPSGNGGTPAVLFCFIWLYISAAGPGPLSIDAILARVRKQAG' A
#
# COMPACT_ATOMS: atom_id res chain seq x y z
N LEU A 1 3.66 -13.96 -0.41
CA LEU A 1 3.00 -13.10 -1.42
C LEU A 1 4.02 -12.80 -2.50
N LEU A 2 3.82 -13.36 -3.70
CA LEU A 2 4.73 -13.37 -4.84
C LEU A 2 4.75 -11.97 -5.48
N GLY A 3 5.65 -11.10 -5.04
CA GLY A 3 5.70 -9.69 -5.43
C GLY A 3 6.34 -9.47 -6.80
N LEU A 4 5.53 -9.53 -7.86
CA LEU A 4 5.91 -9.16 -9.23
C LEU A 4 5.25 -7.84 -9.72
N CYS A 5 4.44 -7.20 -8.88
CA CYS A 5 3.70 -5.96 -9.17
C CYS A 5 3.36 -5.19 -7.88
N THR A 6 4.17 -5.30 -6.82
CA THR A 6 3.74 -4.82 -5.50
C THR A 6 3.61 -3.29 -5.43
N ARG A 7 4.35 -2.55 -6.26
CA ARG A 7 4.26 -1.08 -6.34
C ARG A 7 2.90 -0.60 -6.86
N PRO A 8 2.45 -0.97 -8.08
CA PRO A 8 1.15 -0.55 -8.60
C PRO A 8 -0.02 -1.11 -7.78
N VAL A 9 0.09 -2.33 -7.26
CA VAL A 9 -0.97 -2.93 -6.43
C VAL A 9 -1.11 -2.19 -5.09
N ALA A 10 -0.01 -1.85 -4.43
CA ALA A 10 -0.04 -1.07 -3.19
C ALA A 10 -0.60 0.35 -3.41
N PHE A 11 -0.33 0.95 -4.57
CA PHE A 11 -0.92 2.25 -4.94
C PHE A 11 -2.45 2.14 -5.14
N LEU A 12 -2.94 1.08 -5.78
CA LEU A 12 -4.37 0.85 -5.91
C LEU A 12 -5.05 0.58 -4.55
N LEU A 13 -4.40 -0.21 -3.68
CA LEU A 13 -4.92 -0.47 -2.33
C LEU A 13 -4.99 0.80 -1.48
N SER A 14 -3.98 1.67 -1.53
CA SER A 14 -4.02 2.94 -0.80
C SER A 14 -5.18 3.82 -1.27
N GLY A 15 -5.39 3.91 -2.60
CA GLY A 15 -6.52 4.61 -3.19
C GLY A 15 -7.88 4.05 -2.74
N MET A 16 -8.05 2.73 -2.73
CA MET A 16 -9.30 2.11 -2.26
C MET A 16 -9.58 2.42 -0.79
N MET A 17 -8.55 2.38 0.08
CA MET A 17 -8.72 2.72 1.50
C MET A 17 -9.04 4.21 1.71
N ALA A 18 -8.44 5.10 0.92
CA ALA A 18 -8.77 6.52 0.93
C ALA A 18 -10.24 6.76 0.55
N VAL A 19 -10.69 6.15 -0.55
CA VAL A 19 -12.09 6.25 -0.99
C VAL A 19 -13.05 5.68 0.05
N ALA A 20 -12.72 4.54 0.67
CA ALA A 20 -13.52 3.95 1.74
C ALA A 20 -13.62 4.85 2.98
N TYR A 21 -12.55 5.59 3.32
CA TYR A 21 -12.60 6.58 4.38
C TYR A 21 -13.57 7.72 4.04
N PHE A 22 -13.48 8.30 2.84
CA PHE A 22 -14.37 9.39 2.44
C PHE A 22 -15.83 8.97 2.27
N GLN A 23 -16.11 7.74 1.83
CA GLN A 23 -17.49 7.29 1.62
C GLN A 23 -18.17 6.81 2.91
N PHE A 24 -17.46 6.09 3.78
CA PHE A 24 -18.08 5.44 4.94
C PHE A 24 -17.77 6.09 6.28
N HIS A 25 -16.68 6.85 6.38
CA HIS A 25 -16.22 7.38 7.67
C HIS A 25 -16.28 8.91 7.73
N ALA A 26 -15.98 9.63 6.65
CA ALA A 26 -16.10 11.09 6.61
C ALA A 26 -17.52 11.63 6.95
N PRO A 27 -18.64 10.96 6.61
CA PRO A 27 -19.98 11.41 7.00
C PRO A 27 -20.23 11.37 8.52
N GLY A 28 -19.53 10.49 9.24
CA GLY A 28 -19.60 10.36 10.70
C GLY A 28 -18.66 11.31 11.46
N GLY A 29 -17.90 12.15 10.74
CA GLY A 29 -16.93 13.09 11.28
C GLY A 29 -15.69 13.12 10.39
N PHE A 30 -15.09 14.30 10.19
CA PHE A 30 -13.90 14.42 9.33
C PHE A 30 -12.66 13.78 9.96
N TRP A 31 -12.60 13.67 11.29
CA TRP A 31 -11.47 13.12 12.03
C TRP A 31 -11.56 11.60 12.28
N PRO A 32 -10.50 10.82 11.97
CA PRO A 32 -10.49 9.37 12.12
C PRO A 32 -10.79 8.91 13.55
N SER A 33 -10.37 9.72 14.53
CA SER A 33 -10.52 9.45 15.96
C SER A 33 -11.98 9.41 16.43
N GLY A 34 -12.89 10.07 15.71
CA GLY A 34 -14.30 10.18 16.12
C GLY A 34 -15.26 9.36 15.27
N ASN A 35 -14.82 8.85 14.12
CA ASN A 35 -15.69 8.21 13.11
C ASN A 35 -15.40 6.72 12.89
N GLY A 36 -14.47 6.13 13.66
CA GLY A 36 -14.06 4.72 13.51
C GLY A 36 -13.17 4.43 12.29
N GLY A 37 -12.74 5.46 11.55
CA GLY A 37 -11.98 5.34 10.30
C GLY A 37 -10.46 5.32 10.48
N THR A 38 -9.96 5.29 11.72
CA THR A 38 -8.54 5.09 12.05
C THR A 38 -7.88 3.95 11.26
N PRO A 39 -8.45 2.72 11.18
CA PRO A 39 -7.84 1.65 10.39
C PRO A 39 -7.80 1.97 8.90
N ALA A 40 -8.84 2.59 8.33
CA ALA A 40 -8.86 2.94 6.90
C ALA A 40 -7.76 3.94 6.54
N VAL A 41 -7.53 4.96 7.37
CA VAL A 41 -6.46 5.94 7.17
C VAL A 41 -5.09 5.31 7.39
N LEU A 42 -4.91 4.49 8.42
CA LEU A 42 -3.65 3.78 8.66
C LEU A 42 -3.29 2.87 7.48
N PHE A 43 -4.21 2.04 7.01
CA PHE A 43 -3.96 1.19 5.85
C PHE A 43 -3.70 2.01 4.60
N CYS A 44 -4.42 3.12 4.36
CA CYS A 44 -4.13 4.04 3.27
C CYS A 44 -2.66 4.47 3.27
N PHE A 45 -2.14 4.97 4.40
CA PHE A 45 -0.75 5.42 4.50
C PHE A 45 0.26 4.27 4.45
N ILE A 46 -0.04 3.10 5.01
CA ILE A 46 0.85 1.92 4.96
C ILE A 46 1.00 1.44 3.52
N TRP A 47 -0.09 1.29 2.77
CA TRP A 47 -0.05 0.88 1.37
C TRP A 47 0.61 1.94 0.49
N LEU A 48 0.41 3.23 0.79
CA LEU A 48 1.08 4.33 0.08
C LEU A 48 2.60 4.33 0.36
N TYR A 49 3.01 4.07 1.60
CA TYR A 49 4.41 3.89 1.95
C TYR A 49 5.03 2.70 1.21
N ILE A 50 4.35 1.55 1.16
CA ILE A 50 4.81 0.37 0.41
C ILE A 50 4.91 0.67 -1.09
N SER A 51 3.99 1.48 -1.64
CA SER A 51 4.02 1.89 -3.05
C SER A 51 5.26 2.74 -3.38
N ALA A 52 5.70 3.59 -2.44
CA ALA A 52 6.86 4.46 -2.58
C ALA A 52 8.18 3.73 -2.28
N ALA A 53 8.29 3.11 -1.10
CA ALA A 53 9.47 2.41 -0.61
C ALA A 53 9.77 1.10 -1.38
N GLY A 54 8.74 0.50 -1.98
CA GLY A 54 8.84 -0.77 -2.69
C GLY A 54 8.75 -1.99 -1.77
N PRO A 55 8.53 -3.19 -2.34
CA PRO A 55 8.23 -4.43 -1.60
C PRO A 55 9.35 -5.06 -0.74
N GLY A 56 10.35 -4.29 -0.32
CA GLY A 56 11.47 -4.78 0.50
C GLY A 56 12.39 -5.79 -0.21
N PRO A 57 13.50 -6.24 0.40
CA PRO A 57 14.51 -7.07 -0.25
C PRO A 57 14.08 -8.52 -0.59
N LEU A 58 12.91 -8.97 -0.12
CA LEU A 58 12.36 -10.31 -0.34
C LEU A 58 11.34 -10.40 -1.49
N SER A 59 11.13 -9.32 -2.25
CA SER A 59 10.24 -9.36 -3.42
C SER A 59 10.88 -10.14 -4.56
N ILE A 60 10.06 -10.82 -5.36
CA ILE A 60 10.52 -11.55 -6.54
C ILE A 60 11.14 -10.58 -7.54
N ASP A 61 10.67 -9.33 -7.62
CA ASP A 61 11.34 -8.26 -8.38
C ASP A 61 12.81 -8.04 -7.98
N ALA A 62 13.11 -8.00 -6.68
CA ALA A 62 14.48 -7.83 -6.19
C ALA A 62 15.34 -9.08 -6.44
N ILE A 63 14.74 -10.26 -6.34
CA ILE A 63 15.41 -11.54 -6.63
C ILE A 63 15.70 -11.67 -8.14
N LEU A 64 14.77 -11.30 -9.03
CA LEU A 64 14.98 -11.33 -10.48
C LEU A 64 16.07 -10.35 -10.93
N ALA A 65 16.09 -9.15 -10.34
CA ALA A 65 17.15 -8.16 -10.59
C ALA A 65 18.52 -8.68 -10.10
N ARG A 66 18.55 -9.39 -8.97
CA ARG A 66 19.77 -9.98 -8.41
C ARG A 66 20.28 -11.17 -9.25
N VAL A 67 19.39 -12.03 -9.74
CA VAL A 67 19.71 -13.14 -10.64
C VAL A 67 20.29 -12.62 -11.95
N ARG A 68 19.68 -11.58 -12.54
CA ARG A 68 20.21 -10.93 -13.75
C ARG A 68 21.62 -10.34 -13.54
N LYS A 69 21.91 -9.81 -12.35
CA LYS A 69 23.23 -9.27 -12.00
C LYS A 69 24.32 -10.33 -11.75
N GLN A 70 23.94 -11.59 -11.51
CA GLN A 70 24.88 -12.70 -11.32
C GLN A 70 25.10 -13.53 -12.60
N ALA A 71 24.25 -13.36 -13.61
CA ALA A 71 24.33 -14.07 -14.88
C ALA A 71 25.15 -13.34 -15.95
N GLY A 72 25.84 -12.25 -15.60
CA GLY A 72 26.82 -11.54 -16.42
C GLY A 72 28.07 -11.28 -15.61
#